data_AF-A0A0D0IKN3-F1
#
_entry.id   AF-A0A0D0IKN3-F1
#
_cell.length_a   1.000
_cell.length_b   1.000
_cell.length_c   1.000
_cell.angle_alpha   90.00
_cell.angle_beta   90.00
_cell.angle_gamma   90.00
#
_symmetry.space_group_name_H-M   'P 1'
#
loop_
_entity.id
_entity.type
_entity.pdbx_description
1 polymer ?
#
loop_
_entity_poly.entity_id
_entity_poly.type
_entity_poly.pdbx_seq_one_letter_code
_entity_poly.pdbx_strand_id
1 'polypeptide(L)'
;MAVRHIVSWKMNGETAADRARQATEIAEALRALPATVPGIRALDVHLNELNAEANWDLVLVSDHEDRDALDVYATHPDHLAVVALVKERAAGRAGVDFEV
;
A
#
# COMPACT_ATOMS: atom_id res chain seq x y z
N MET A 1 3.17 -19.87 -8.51
CA MET A 1 4.27 -18.93 -8.77
C MET A 1 4.17 -17.82 -7.75
N ALA A 2 5.29 -17.25 -7.30
CA ALA A 2 5.23 -16.11 -6.39
C ALA A 2 4.56 -14.92 -7.08
N VAL A 3 3.84 -14.09 -6.32
CA VAL A 3 3.13 -12.93 -6.87
C VAL A 3 3.67 -11.67 -6.25
N ARG A 4 4.01 -10.68 -7.08
CA ARG A 4 4.29 -9.32 -6.66
C ARG A 4 3.07 -8.44 -6.86
N HIS A 5 2.64 -7.80 -5.79
CA HIS A 5 1.53 -6.86 -5.71
C HIS A 5 2.09 -5.45 -5.50
N ILE A 6 1.90 -4.57 -6.49
CA ILE A 6 2.36 -3.18 -6.41
C ILE A 6 1.16 -2.26 -6.44
N VAL A 7 1.01 -1.40 -5.43
CA VAL A 7 -0.07 -0.41 -5.38
C VAL A 7 0.49 0.95 -5.05
N SER A 8 0.10 1.97 -5.81
CA SER A 8 0.37 3.35 -5.48
C SER A 8 -0.92 4.06 -5.10
N TRP A 9 -0.81 5.06 -4.22
CA TRP A 9 -1.92 5.97 -3.92
C TRP A 9 -1.52 7.44 -4.07
N LYS A 10 -2.47 8.23 -4.60
CA LYS A 10 -2.42 9.69 -4.58
C LYS A 10 -3.37 10.16 -3.49
N MET A 11 -2.90 11.01 -2.60
CA MET A 11 -3.59 11.47 -1.40
C MET A 11 -4.50 12.67 -1.69
N ASN A 12 -5.56 12.82 -0.89
CA ASN A 12 -6.58 13.85 -1.05
C ASN A 12 -6.30 15.14 -0.26
N GLY A 13 -5.17 15.21 0.46
CA GLY A 13 -4.73 16.42 1.16
C GLY A 13 -4.60 17.63 0.22
N GLU A 14 -5.09 18.79 0.68
CA GLU A 14 -5.11 20.03 -0.09
C GLU A 14 -3.70 20.60 -0.33
N THR A 15 -2.80 20.41 0.63
CA THR A 15 -1.39 20.82 0.52
C THR A 15 -0.45 19.63 0.37
N ALA A 16 0.77 19.88 -0.14
CA ALA A 16 1.81 18.85 -0.19
C ALA A 16 2.15 18.31 1.21
N ALA A 17 2.10 19.15 2.25
CA ALA A 17 2.32 18.73 3.63
C ALA A 17 1.20 17.81 4.13
N ASP A 18 -0.06 18.10 3.78
CA ASP A 18 -1.19 17.24 4.14
C ASP A 18 -1.09 15.87 3.47
N ARG A 19 -0.77 15.84 2.17
CA ARG A 19 -0.55 14.58 1.44
C ARG A 19 0.60 13.78 2.02
N ALA A 20 1.72 14.43 2.34
CA ALA A 20 2.86 13.76 2.97
C ALA A 20 2.48 13.16 4.33
N ARG A 21 1.73 13.90 5.18
CA ARG A 21 1.26 13.39 6.47
C ARG A 21 0.34 12.17 6.31
N GLN A 22 -0.64 12.26 5.40
CA GLN A 22 -1.56 11.15 5.10
C GLN A 22 -0.81 9.92 4.55
N ALA A 23 0.15 10.13 3.67
CA ALA A 23 0.98 9.07 3.10
C ALA A 23 1.84 8.38 4.17
N THR A 24 2.45 9.14 5.10
CA THR A 24 3.18 8.59 6.24
C THR A 24 2.29 7.73 7.14
N GLU A 25 1.09 8.21 7.48
CA GLU A 25 0.12 7.48 8.31
C GLU A 25 -0.25 6.12 7.67
N ILE A 26 -0.55 6.11 6.37
CA ILE A 26 -0.84 4.88 5.63
C ILE A 26 0.39 3.97 5.57
N ALA A 27 1.58 4.52 5.33
CA ALA A 27 2.80 3.74 5.24
C ALA A 27 3.14 3.03 6.55
N GLU A 28 2.99 3.70 7.69
CA GLU A 28 3.16 3.09 9.00
C GLU A 28 2.17 1.96 9.25
N ALA A 29 0.89 2.17 8.90
CA ALA A 29 -0.14 1.15 9.04
C ALA A 29 0.11 -0.09 8.17
N LEU A 30 0.53 0.10 6.91
CA LEU A 30 0.87 -0.99 5.99
C LEU A 30 2.11 -1.77 6.46
N ARG A 31 3.16 -1.08 6.92
CA ARG A 31 4.41 -1.71 7.39
C ARG A 31 4.22 -2.58 8.64
N ALA A 32 3.13 -2.42 9.38
CA ALA A 32 2.80 -3.25 10.53
C ALA A 32 2.16 -4.61 10.15
N LEU A 33 1.60 -4.73 8.93
CA LEU A 33 0.86 -5.93 8.49
C LEU A 33 1.68 -7.22 8.49
N PRO A 34 2.99 -7.25 8.16
CA PRO A 34 3.77 -8.49 8.20
C PRO A 34 3.81 -9.18 9.58
N ALA A 35 3.54 -8.44 10.67
CA ALA A 35 3.50 -9.01 12.01
C ALA A 35 2.18 -9.76 12.33
N THR A 36 1.14 -9.57 11.52
CA THR A 36 -0.23 -10.03 11.82
C THR A 36 -0.89 -10.79 10.67
N VAL A 37 -0.53 -10.47 9.43
CA VAL A 37 -1.15 -11.05 8.23
C VAL A 37 -0.29 -12.18 7.66
N PRO A 38 -0.80 -13.42 7.60
CA PRO A 38 -0.06 -14.53 7.01
C PRO A 38 0.08 -14.40 5.48
N GLY A 39 1.07 -15.06 4.90
CA GLY A 39 1.27 -15.13 3.44
C GLY A 39 2.02 -13.96 2.81
N ILE A 40 2.44 -12.97 3.59
CA ILE A 40 3.37 -11.91 3.16
C ILE A 40 4.81 -12.45 3.26
N ARG A 41 5.55 -12.46 2.14
CA ARG A 41 6.99 -12.79 2.11
C ARG A 41 7.86 -11.54 2.30
N ALA A 42 7.46 -10.44 1.67
CA ALA A 42 8.08 -9.13 1.83
C ALA A 42 7.01 -8.05 1.67
N LEU A 43 7.15 -6.94 2.39
CA LEU A 43 6.28 -5.78 2.25
C LEU A 43 7.10 -4.52 2.54
N ASP A 44 7.28 -3.73 1.50
CA ASP A 44 7.94 -2.44 1.57
C ASP A 44 6.97 -1.35 1.15
N VAL A 45 7.05 -0.22 1.85
CA VAL A 45 6.28 0.98 1.51
C VAL A 45 7.26 2.13 1.40
N HIS A 46 7.15 2.91 0.34
CA HIS A 46 7.99 4.07 0.09
C HIS A 46 7.14 5.30 -0.16
N LEU A 47 7.55 6.42 0.45
CA LEU A 47 6.98 7.73 0.15
C LEU A 47 7.67 8.29 -1.08
N ASN A 48 6.95 9.11 -1.84
CA ASN A 48 7.55 9.80 -2.96
C ASN A 48 8.43 10.97 -2.50
N GLU A 49 9.71 10.93 -2.85
CA GLU A 49 10.70 11.94 -2.44
C GLU A 49 10.97 12.99 -3.54
N LEU A 50 10.56 12.72 -4.79
CA LEU A 50 10.88 13.53 -5.96
C LEU A 50 9.64 13.81 -6.82
N ASN A 51 9.59 14.95 -7.52
CA ASN A 51 8.50 15.30 -8.45
C ASN A 51 7.08 15.19 -7.85
N ALA A 52 6.87 15.68 -6.63
CA ALA A 52 5.63 15.53 -5.85
C ALA A 52 4.34 16.02 -6.54
N GLU A 53 4.45 16.92 -7.52
CA GLU A 53 3.30 17.39 -8.30
C GLU A 53 2.84 16.38 -9.36
N ALA A 54 3.77 15.63 -9.96
CA ALA A 54 3.48 14.69 -11.05
C ALA A 54 3.30 13.25 -10.55
N ASN A 55 4.06 12.86 -9.54
CA ASN A 55 4.08 11.49 -9.04
C ASN A 55 2.91 11.19 -8.09
N TRP A 56 2.77 9.91 -7.76
CA TRP A 56 1.92 9.41 -6.69
C TRP A 56 2.61 9.63 -5.34
N ASP A 57 1.87 9.71 -4.24
CA ASP A 57 2.45 10.15 -2.96
C ASP A 57 3.12 9.01 -2.17
N LEU A 58 2.67 7.77 -2.38
CA LEU A 58 3.33 6.56 -1.86
C LEU A 58 3.12 5.33 -2.76
N VAL A 59 3.98 4.33 -2.58
CA VAL A 59 3.89 3.00 -3.19
C VAL A 59 4.09 1.90 -2.15
N LEU A 60 3.26 0.87 -2.23
CA LEU A 60 3.39 -0.44 -1.61
C LEU A 60 3.96 -1.41 -2.64
N VAL A 61 4.97 -2.19 -2.24
CA VAL A 61 5.47 -3.35 -2.97
C VAL A 61 5.43 -4.53 -2.00
N SER A 62 4.59 -5.52 -2.29
CA SER A 62 4.53 -6.74 -1.48
C SER A 62 4.68 -7.99 -2.34
N ASP A 63 5.42 -8.96 -1.79
CA ASP A 63 5.62 -10.27 -2.40
C ASP A 63 4.86 -11.32 -1.59
N HIS A 64 4.16 -12.20 -2.29
CA HIS A 64 3.34 -13.26 -1.73
C HIS A 64 3.78 -14.62 -2.28
N GLU A 65 3.48 -15.68 -1.53
CA GLU A 65 3.87 -17.04 -1.91
C GLU A 65 3.27 -17.50 -3.24
N ASP A 66 2.00 -17.19 -3.41
CA ASP A 66 1.22 -17.42 -4.60
C ASP A 66 -0.03 -16.53 -4.58
N ARG A 67 -0.93 -16.77 -5.53
CA ARG A 67 -2.19 -16.05 -5.62
C ARG A 67 -3.10 -16.29 -4.41
N ASP A 68 -3.12 -17.50 -3.87
CA ASP A 68 -3.99 -17.82 -2.72
C ASP A 68 -3.50 -17.06 -1.47
N ALA A 69 -2.18 -16.95 -1.28
CA ALA A 69 -1.59 -16.12 -0.23
C ALA A 69 -1.90 -14.62 -0.41
N LEU A 70 -1.93 -14.11 -1.65
CA LEU A 70 -2.36 -12.74 -1.93
C LEU A 70 -3.86 -12.54 -1.61
N ASP A 71 -4.72 -13.51 -1.90
CA ASP A 71 -6.15 -13.44 -1.59
C ASP A 71 -6.41 -13.46 -0.07
N VAL A 72 -5.63 -14.25 0.68
CA VAL A 72 -5.63 -14.24 2.15
C VAL A 72 -5.23 -12.86 2.69
N TYR A 73 -4.13 -12.28 2.18
CA TYR A 73 -3.71 -10.93 2.54
C TYR A 73 -4.80 -9.90 2.24
N ALA A 74 -5.37 -9.92 1.03
CA ALA A 74 -6.33 -8.94 0.55
C ALA A 74 -7.61 -8.90 1.41
N THR A 75 -8.00 -10.04 1.97
CA THR A 75 -9.23 -10.21 2.77
C THR A 75 -9.00 -10.22 4.28
N HIS A 76 -7.74 -10.17 4.75
CA HIS A 76 -7.41 -10.21 6.17
C HIS A 76 -8.00 -8.99 6.91
N PRO A 77 -8.61 -9.15 8.10
CA PRO A 77 -9.22 -8.04 8.85
C PRO A 77 -8.27 -6.87 9.09
N ASP A 78 -7.02 -7.14 9.46
CA ASP A 78 -6.02 -6.08 9.69
C ASP A 78 -5.68 -5.31 8.41
N HIS A 79 -5.56 -6.00 7.27
CA HIS A 79 -5.38 -5.34 5.98
C HIS A 79 -6.63 -4.51 5.61
N LEU A 80 -7.84 -5.04 5.82
CA LEU A 80 -9.09 -4.32 5.55
C LEU A 80 -9.25 -3.06 6.40
N ALA A 81 -8.74 -3.06 7.64
CA ALA A 81 -8.69 -1.85 8.47
C ALA A 81 -7.81 -0.76 7.83
N VAL A 82 -6.64 -1.13 7.28
CA VAL A 82 -5.79 -0.22 6.51
C VAL A 82 -6.47 0.23 5.22
N VAL A 83 -7.17 -0.66 4.51
CA VAL A 83 -7.94 -0.31 3.31
C VAL A 83 -9.02 0.73 3.62
N ALA A 84 -9.70 0.63 4.76
CA ALA A 84 -10.68 1.63 5.19
C ALA A 84 -10.03 3.01 5.38
N LEU A 85 -8.90 3.06 6.10
CA LEU A 85 -8.11 4.27 6.27
C LEU A 85 -7.68 4.88 4.93
N VAL A 86 -7.16 4.05 4.02
CA VAL A 86 -6.73 4.48 2.68
C VAL A 86 -7.90 5.09 1.90
N LYS A 87 -9.10 4.50 1.96
CA LYS A 87 -10.28 5.03 1.23
C LYS A 87 -10.71 6.41 1.71
N GLU A 88 -10.48 6.76 2.97
CA GLU A 88 -10.77 8.10 3.50
C GLU A 88 -9.76 9.15 3.03
N ARG A 89 -8.56 8.73 2.63
CA ARG A 89 -7.41 9.61 2.35
C ARG A 89 -6.98 9.62 0.89
N ALA A 90 -7.35 8.63 0.09
CA ALA A 90 -6.90 8.51 -1.29
C ALA A 90 -7.82 9.27 -2.27
N ALA A 91 -7.21 10.09 -3.13
CA ALA A 91 -7.83 10.65 -4.32
C ALA A 91 -7.69 9.72 -5.55
N GLY A 92 -6.69 8.83 -5.55
CA GLY A 92 -6.46 7.86 -6.62
C GLY A 92 -5.77 6.59 -6.12
N ARG A 93 -6.00 5.48 -6.83
CA ARG A 93 -5.35 4.17 -6.64
C ARG A 93 -4.92 3.59 -7.99
N ALA A 94 -3.70 3.09 -8.08
CA ALA A 94 -3.22 2.31 -9.22
C ALA A 94 -2.57 1.02 -8.69
N GLY A 95 -2.88 -0.12 -9.30
CA GLY A 95 -2.36 -1.42 -8.86
C GLY A 95 -1.93 -2.27 -10.05
N VAL A 96 -0.83 -3.01 -9.90
CA VAL A 96 -0.31 -3.95 -10.88
C VAL A 96 0.18 -5.20 -10.15
N ASP A 97 -0.29 -6.35 -10.62
CA ASP A 97 0.04 -7.66 -10.06
C ASP A 97 0.66 -8.53 -11.15
N PHE A 98 1.73 -9.25 -10.82
CA PHE A 98 2.40 -10.16 -11.76
C PHE A 98 3.15 -11.29 -11.04
N GLU A 99 3.36 -12.39 -11.75
CA GLU A 99 4.16 -13.51 -11.25
C GLU A 99 5.66 -13.18 -11.31
N VAL A 100 6.43 -13.64 -10.31
CA VAL A 100 7.90 -13.50 -10.23
C VAL A 100 8.62 -14.84 -10.19
#